data_AF-A0AB37MP22-F1
#
_entry.id   AF-A0AB37MP22-F1
#
_cell.length_a   1.000
_cell.length_b   1.000
_cell.length_c   1.000
_cell.angle_alpha   90.00
_cell.angle_beta   90.00
_cell.angle_gamma   90.00
#
_symmetry.space_group_name_H-M   'P 1'
#
loop_
_entity.id
_entity.type
_entity.pdbx_description
1 polymer ?
#
loop_
_entity_poly.entity_id
_entity_poly.type
_entity_poly.pdbx_seq_one_letter_code
_entity_poly.pdbx_strand_id
1 'polypeptide(L)'
;MLLFDRIRKYCLSSAWNIGFVEDKVQCVILNDLQNIHWMKHQYSDRWFADPFILNVDEENIILLVEEFCYSFSKGRIAKLVVSRKDYILKEMKIVLEEPWHLSFPFILRKNDKIYIIPESCKAVATAVYEYDLLTDSMIKNNDLSHLPLTDATVLHWNDTNYILSTKLPFPNDKDLF
;
A
#
# COMPACT_ATOMS: atom_id res chain seq x y z
N MET A 1 -30.83 -4.93 17.15
CA MET A 1 -30.38 -4.88 15.74
C MET A 1 -28.87 -4.62 15.61
N LEU A 2 -28.26 -3.70 16.38
CA LEU A 2 -26.86 -3.27 16.22
C LEU A 2 -25.74 -4.30 16.56
N LEU A 3 -25.99 -5.28 17.43
CA LEU A 3 -24.96 -6.23 17.86
C LEU A 3 -24.70 -7.34 16.82
N PHE A 4 -25.77 -7.85 16.21
CA PHE A 4 -25.69 -8.89 15.17
C PHE A 4 -24.99 -8.37 13.91
N ASP A 5 -25.27 -7.13 13.50
CA ASP A 5 -24.59 -6.51 12.36
C ASP A 5 -23.10 -6.27 12.61
N ARG A 6 -22.72 -5.90 13.85
CA ARG A 6 -21.31 -5.80 14.25
C ARG A 6 -20.61 -7.16 14.22
N ILE A 7 -21.20 -8.19 14.83
CA ILE A 7 -20.63 -9.54 14.82
C ILE A 7 -20.50 -10.06 13.39
N ARG A 8 -21.53 -9.87 12.56
CA ARG A 8 -21.51 -10.24 11.14
C ARG A 8 -20.40 -9.50 10.36
N LYS A 9 -20.19 -8.20 10.61
CA LYS A 9 -19.09 -7.44 9.97
C LYS A 9 -17.70 -7.97 10.37
N TYR A 10 -17.50 -8.37 11.63
CA TYR A 10 -16.25 -8.97 12.10
C TYR A 10 -16.05 -10.42 11.62
N CYS A 11 -17.12 -11.21 11.49
CA CYS A 11 -17.04 -12.59 11.01
C CYS A 11 -16.96 -12.72 9.48
N LEU A 12 -17.37 -11.69 8.74
CA LEU A 12 -17.32 -11.65 7.27
C LEU A 12 -16.25 -10.70 6.71
N SER A 13 -15.47 -10.02 7.56
CA SER A 13 -14.37 -9.20 7.07
C SER A 13 -13.29 -10.12 6.51
N SER A 14 -13.07 -10.05 5.20
CA SER A 14 -11.90 -10.63 4.55
C SER A 14 -10.64 -10.12 5.24
N ALA A 15 -9.84 -11.03 5.79
CA ALA A 15 -8.56 -10.69 6.37
C ALA A 15 -7.51 -10.69 5.26
N TRP A 16 -7.00 -9.51 4.90
CA TRP A 16 -5.86 -9.39 4.01
C TRP A 16 -4.56 -9.59 4.78
N ASN A 17 -3.60 -10.25 4.15
CA ASN A 17 -2.26 -10.45 4.69
C ASN A 17 -1.25 -10.40 3.54
N ILE A 18 0.03 -10.25 3.89
CA ILE A 18 1.13 -10.12 2.95
C ILE A 18 1.82 -11.49 2.81
N GLY A 19 1.97 -11.94 1.57
CA GLY A 19 2.75 -13.12 1.22
C GLY A 19 4.08 -12.71 0.57
N PHE A 20 5.16 -13.37 0.94
CA PHE A 20 6.47 -13.22 0.32
C PHE A 20 6.78 -14.45 -0.53
N VAL A 21 7.31 -14.21 -1.73
CA VAL A 21 7.68 -15.25 -2.69
C VAL A 21 9.09 -14.95 -3.18
N GLU A 22 9.97 -15.94 -3.09
CA GLU A 22 11.33 -15.87 -3.64
C GLU A 22 11.47 -16.66 -4.96
N ASP A 23 10.37 -17.23 -5.45
CA ASP A 23 10.31 -17.90 -6.76
C ASP A 23 10.58 -16.91 -7.91
N LYS A 24 10.98 -17.45 -9.07
CA LYS A 24 11.20 -16.64 -10.27
C LYS A 24 9.92 -15.91 -10.67
N VAL A 25 10.04 -14.70 -11.19
CA VAL A 25 8.89 -13.91 -11.71
C VAL A 25 8.03 -14.72 -12.69
N GLN A 26 8.63 -15.60 -13.50
CA GLN A 26 7.88 -16.47 -14.41
C GLN A 26 6.89 -17.39 -13.69
N CYS A 27 7.24 -17.89 -12.51
CA CYS A 27 6.36 -18.72 -11.67
C CYS A 27 5.15 -17.90 -11.19
N VAL A 28 5.37 -16.64 -10.82
CA VAL A 28 4.29 -15.70 -10.46
C VAL A 28 3.34 -15.48 -11.64
N ILE A 29 3.89 -15.22 -12.83
CA ILE A 29 3.10 -14.95 -14.05
C ILE A 29 2.27 -16.18 -14.46
N LEU A 30 2.84 -17.38 -14.36
CA LEU A 30 2.17 -18.63 -14.70
C LEU A 30 1.28 -19.17 -13.58
N ASN A 31 1.20 -18.48 -12.45
CA ASN A 31 0.49 -18.92 -11.24
C ASN A 31 0.95 -20.30 -10.73
N ASP A 32 2.24 -20.61 -10.89
CA ASP A 32 2.92 -21.81 -10.38
C ASP A 32 3.74 -21.43 -9.14
N LEU A 33 3.05 -20.92 -8.12
CA LEU A 33 3.64 -20.52 -6.85
C LEU A 33 3.73 -21.71 -5.92
N GLN A 34 4.94 -22.09 -5.55
CA GLN A 34 5.14 -23.28 -4.70
C GLN A 34 5.41 -22.90 -3.25
N ASN A 35 6.06 -21.76 -3.00
CA ASN A 35 6.53 -21.38 -1.67
C ASN A 35 6.12 -19.95 -1.31
N ILE A 36 4.88 -19.79 -0.83
CA ILE A 36 4.42 -18.51 -0.27
C ILE A 36 4.72 -18.49 1.23
N HIS A 37 5.54 -17.53 1.65
CA HIS A 37 5.81 -17.25 3.05
C HIS A 37 4.86 -16.16 3.55
N TRP A 38 3.82 -16.54 4.29
CA TRP A 38 2.87 -15.59 4.86
C TRP A 38 3.48 -14.82 6.03
N MET A 39 3.29 -13.50 6.04
CA MET A 39 3.69 -12.64 7.15
C MET A 39 2.97 -13.06 8.43
N LYS A 40 3.74 -13.22 9.52
CA LYS A 40 3.22 -13.58 10.83
C LYS A 40 3.09 -12.33 11.68
N HIS A 41 1.88 -12.06 12.16
CA HIS A 41 1.60 -10.95 13.07
C HIS A 41 0.46 -11.32 14.03
N GLN A 42 0.35 -10.57 15.14
CA GLN A 42 -0.66 -10.80 16.18
C GLN A 42 -1.91 -9.93 16.05
N TYR A 43 -1.93 -9.00 15.09
CA TYR A 43 -3.08 -8.12 14.90
C TYR A 43 -4.33 -8.88 14.43
N SER A 44 -5.44 -8.65 15.12
CA SER A 44 -6.78 -9.16 14.80
C SER A 44 -7.81 -8.06 14.56
N ASP A 45 -7.40 -6.80 14.75
CA ASP A 45 -8.22 -5.59 14.65
C ASP A 45 -7.99 -4.79 13.35
N ARG A 46 -7.13 -5.31 12.47
CA ARG A 46 -6.74 -4.69 11.21
C ARG A 46 -6.25 -5.74 10.21
N TRP A 47 -6.08 -5.31 8.97
CA TRP A 47 -5.35 -6.05 7.95
C TRP A 47 -4.34 -5.15 7.25
N PHE A 48 -3.45 -5.77 6.46
CA PHE A 48 -2.45 -5.08 5.65
C PHE A 48 -2.58 -5.49 4.18
N ALA A 49 -2.58 -4.52 3.28
CA ALA A 49 -2.68 -4.73 1.84
C ALA A 49 -1.74 -3.80 1.06
N ASP A 50 -1.73 -3.95 -0.26
CA ASP A 50 -0.95 -3.15 -1.22
C ASP A 50 0.52 -2.93 -0.81
N PRO A 51 1.30 -4.00 -0.60
CA PRO A 51 2.67 -3.86 -0.13
C PRO A 51 3.59 -3.31 -1.23
N PHE A 52 4.33 -2.26 -0.89
CA PHE A 52 5.44 -1.74 -1.67
C PHE A 52 6.76 -1.85 -0.89
N ILE A 53 7.80 -2.40 -1.51
CA ILE A 53 9.11 -2.55 -0.89
C ILE A 53 9.80 -1.18 -0.81
N LEU A 54 9.94 -0.67 0.41
CA LEU A 54 10.69 0.54 0.71
C LEU A 54 12.20 0.25 0.74
N ASN A 55 12.61 -0.83 1.41
CA ASN A 55 14.00 -1.28 1.46
C ASN A 55 14.10 -2.78 1.80
N VAL A 56 15.23 -3.40 1.47
CA VAL A 56 15.60 -4.74 1.93
C VAL A 56 17.05 -4.72 2.39
N ASP A 57 17.29 -5.13 3.63
CA ASP A 57 18.64 -5.32 4.19
C ASP A 57 18.90 -6.80 4.50
N GLU A 58 20.00 -7.13 5.18
CA GLU A 58 20.34 -8.52 5.51
C GLU A 58 19.32 -9.20 6.44
N GLU A 59 18.69 -8.43 7.32
CA GLU A 59 17.79 -8.94 8.37
C GLU A 59 16.31 -8.68 8.09
N ASN A 60 15.99 -7.63 7.31
CA ASN A 60 14.65 -7.07 7.24
C ASN A 60 14.20 -6.74 5.81
N ILE A 61 12.89 -6.90 5.60
CA ILE A 61 12.12 -6.35 4.50
C ILE A 61 11.30 -5.20 5.08
N ILE A 62 11.50 -3.99 4.54
CA ILE A 62 10.77 -2.79 4.97
C ILE A 62 9.74 -2.46 3.90
N LEU A 63 8.47 -2.42 4.31
CA LEU A 63 7.33 -2.20 3.41
C LEU A 63 6.61 -0.91 3.75
N LEU A 64 6.02 -0.27 2.74
CA LEU A 64 4.88 0.61 2.90
C LEU A 64 3.63 -0.16 2.48
N VAL A 65 2.56 -0.04 3.27
CA VAL A 65 1.32 -0.82 3.08
C VAL A 65 0.10 0.07 3.34
N GLU A 66 -1.04 -0.33 2.82
CA GLU A 66 -2.31 0.05 3.42
C GLU A 66 -2.48 -0.71 4.75
N GLU A 67 -2.72 0.02 5.83
CA GLU A 67 -3.23 -0.50 7.08
C GLU A 67 -4.69 -0.09 7.24
N PHE A 68 -5.58 -1.07 7.37
CA PHE A 68 -7.00 -0.82 7.56
C PHE A 68 -7.45 -1.30 8.92
N CYS A 69 -7.72 -0.35 9.83
CA CYS A 69 -8.19 -0.66 11.17
C CYS A 69 -9.73 -0.74 11.21
N TYR A 70 -10.28 -1.83 11.75
CA TYR A 70 -11.73 -2.07 11.76
C TYR A 70 -12.52 -1.06 12.60
N SER A 71 -11.90 -0.51 13.65
CA SER A 71 -12.54 0.46 14.55
C SER A 71 -12.88 1.77 13.84
N PHE A 72 -12.01 2.24 12.93
CA PHE A 72 -12.21 3.47 12.16
C PHE A 72 -12.74 3.21 10.74
N SER A 73 -12.63 1.96 10.24
CA SER A 73 -13.02 1.57 8.88
C SER A 73 -12.40 2.49 7.80
N LYS A 74 -11.10 2.76 7.93
CA LYS A 74 -10.33 3.68 7.09
C LYS A 74 -8.91 3.13 6.88
N GLY A 75 -8.44 3.16 5.64
CA GLY A 75 -7.06 2.85 5.25
C GLY A 75 -6.12 4.02 5.55
N ARG A 76 -4.93 3.69 6.05
CA ARG A 76 -3.81 4.61 6.33
C ARG A 76 -2.54 4.01 5.75
N ILE A 77 -1.49 4.81 5.56
CA ILE A 77 -0.21 4.26 5.13
C ILE A 77 0.64 3.92 6.35
N ALA A 78 1.06 2.66 6.42
CA ALA A 78 1.93 2.16 7.49
C ALA A 78 3.28 1.69 6.92
N LYS A 79 4.34 1.90 7.70
CA LYS A 79 5.64 1.23 7.55
C LYS A 79 5.61 -0.07 8.33
N LEU A 80 5.95 -1.17 7.68
CA LEU A 80 6.19 -2.46 8.31
C LEU A 80 7.67 -2.81 8.24
N VAL A 81 8.22 -3.37 9.32
CA VAL A 81 9.54 -4.02 9.32
C VAL A 81 9.32 -5.50 9.54
N VAL A 82 9.66 -6.32 8.56
CA VAL A 82 9.43 -7.77 8.57
C VAL A 82 10.77 -8.50 8.54
N SER A 83 10.94 -9.46 9.44
CA SER A 83 12.11 -10.34 9.49
C SER A 83 12.26 -11.14 8.19
N ARG A 84 13.43 -11.12 7.55
CA ARG A 84 13.72 -11.96 6.38
C ARG A 84 13.83 -13.44 6.72
N LYS A 85 14.25 -13.77 7.94
CA LYS A 85 14.53 -15.15 8.34
C LYS A 85 13.25 -15.99 8.49
N ASP A 86 12.21 -15.39 9.06
CA ASP A 86 11.02 -16.12 9.52
C ASP A 86 9.70 -15.40 9.21
N TYR A 87 9.76 -14.27 8.50
CA TYR A 87 8.64 -13.48 8.04
C TYR A 87 7.74 -12.97 9.17
N ILE A 88 8.31 -12.77 10.36
CA ILE A 88 7.63 -12.19 11.51
C ILE A 88 7.65 -10.66 11.39
N LEU A 89 6.49 -10.04 11.56
CA LEU A 89 6.37 -8.59 11.69
C LEU A 89 7.04 -8.11 12.99
N LYS A 90 8.13 -7.35 12.86
CA LYS A 90 8.90 -6.78 13.98
C LYS A 90 8.37 -5.42 14.42
N GLU A 91 7.97 -4.57 13.47
CA GLU A 91 7.49 -3.21 13.74
C GLU A 91 6.35 -2.84 12.79
N MET A 92 5.36 -2.10 13.30
CA MET A 92 4.33 -1.42 12.51
C MET A 92 4.21 0.02 13.01
N LYS A 93 4.34 0.99 12.10
CA LYS A 93 4.25 2.42 12.37
C LYS A 93 3.35 3.09 11.33
N ILE A 94 2.34 3.85 11.77
CA ILE A 94 1.58 4.72 10.85
C ILE A 94 2.47 5.89 10.46
N VAL A 95 2.65 6.09 9.15
CA VAL A 95 3.56 7.11 8.59
C VAL A 95 2.83 8.20 7.80
N LEU A 96 1.57 7.94 7.41
CA LEU A 96 0.67 8.95 6.85
C LEU A 96 -0.77 8.62 7.24
N GLU A 97 -1.46 9.62 7.80
CA GLU A 97 -2.89 9.55 8.11
C GLU A 97 -3.55 10.86 7.67
N GLU A 98 -4.61 10.73 6.87
CA GLU A 98 -5.44 11.85 6.40
C GLU A 98 -6.90 11.66 6.88
N PRO A 99 -7.77 12.68 6.77
CA PRO A 99 -9.20 12.55 7.06
C PRO A 99 -9.94 11.56 6.14
N TRP A 100 -9.38 11.25 4.97
CA TRP A 100 -9.90 10.29 3.99
C TRP A 100 -9.11 8.97 3.98
N HIS A 101 -9.60 7.99 3.23
CA HIS A 101 -9.00 6.67 3.09
C HIS A 101 -7.78 6.74 2.17
N LEU A 102 -6.69 6.11 2.58
CA LEU A 102 -5.45 5.97 1.81
C LEU A 102 -5.15 4.49 1.55
N SER A 103 -4.75 4.15 0.32
CA SER A 103 -4.34 2.82 -0.12
C SER A 103 -3.22 2.92 -1.15
N PHE A 104 -2.76 1.78 -1.70
CA PHE A 104 -1.81 1.71 -2.82
C PHE A 104 -0.64 2.73 -2.74
N PRO A 105 0.29 2.62 -1.77
CA PRO A 105 1.36 3.59 -1.55
C PRO A 105 2.49 3.49 -2.59
N PHE A 106 2.22 3.86 -3.83
CA PHE A 106 3.18 3.78 -4.93
C PHE A 106 4.46 4.57 -4.60
N ILE A 107 5.62 3.91 -4.76
CA ILE A 107 6.93 4.48 -4.45
C ILE A 107 7.65 4.91 -5.73
N LEU A 108 7.89 6.21 -5.87
CA LEU A 108 8.73 6.81 -6.90
C LEU A 108 10.08 7.24 -6.32
N ARG A 109 11.17 6.64 -6.80
CA ARG A 109 12.54 7.04 -6.44
C ARG A 109 13.11 7.95 -7.53
N LYS A 110 13.50 9.17 -7.18
CA LYS A 110 14.04 10.16 -8.13
C LYS A 110 14.97 11.13 -7.43
N ASN A 111 16.14 11.39 -8.02
CA ASN A 111 17.15 12.34 -7.52
C ASN A 111 17.47 12.13 -6.02
N ASP A 112 17.77 10.89 -5.63
CA ASP A 112 18.06 10.47 -4.25
C ASP A 112 16.94 10.72 -3.23
N LYS A 113 15.74 11.05 -3.70
CA LYS A 113 14.54 11.23 -2.88
C LYS A 113 13.54 10.11 -3.12
N ILE A 114 12.72 9.86 -2.10
CA ILE A 114 11.62 8.90 -2.13
C ILE A 114 10.31 9.68 -2.08
N TYR A 115 9.50 9.49 -3.10
CA TYR A 115 8.18 10.08 -3.20
C TYR A 115 7.12 8.98 -3.13
N ILE A 116 6.04 9.26 -2.40
CA ILE A 116 4.93 8.34 -2.18
C ILE A 116 3.67 8.96 -2.79
N ILE A 117 2.99 8.19 -3.61
CA ILE A 117 1.77 8.59 -4.31
C ILE A 117 0.69 7.61 -3.87
N PRO A 118 0.04 7.83 -2.71
CA PRO A 118 -1.02 6.96 -2.26
C PRO A 118 -2.29 7.19 -3.09
N GLU A 119 -3.04 6.12 -3.35
CA GLU A 119 -4.43 6.29 -3.73
C GLU A 119 -5.18 7.00 -2.58
N SER A 120 -5.99 7.99 -2.94
CA SER A 120 -6.74 8.81 -2.00
C SER A 120 -8.21 8.83 -2.39
N CYS A 121 -8.99 7.88 -1.84
CA CYS A 121 -10.41 7.81 -2.13
C CYS A 121 -11.13 9.03 -1.55
N LYS A 122 -11.92 9.73 -2.39
CA LYS A 122 -12.62 11.00 -2.10
C LYS A 122 -11.74 12.25 -2.02
N ALA A 123 -10.43 12.15 -2.28
CA ALA A 123 -9.63 13.35 -2.46
C ALA A 123 -9.95 14.00 -3.81
N VAL A 124 -9.90 15.33 -3.85
CA VAL A 124 -10.12 16.12 -5.09
C VAL A 124 -8.88 16.07 -6.01
N ALA A 125 -7.73 15.65 -5.47
CA ALA A 125 -6.46 15.60 -6.16
C ALA A 125 -5.66 14.36 -5.75
N THR A 126 -4.80 13.89 -6.64
CA THR A 126 -3.79 12.87 -6.34
C THR A 126 -2.54 13.59 -5.84
N ALA A 127 -2.21 13.43 -4.56
CA ALA A 127 -1.09 14.11 -3.92
C ALA A 127 0.20 13.28 -4.01
N VAL A 128 1.34 13.97 -4.05
CA VAL A 128 2.68 13.41 -3.92
C VAL A 128 3.23 13.83 -2.56
N TYR A 129 3.71 12.86 -1.79
CA TYR A 129 4.37 13.08 -0.52
C TYR A 129 5.87 12.77 -0.66
N GLU A 130 6.73 13.56 -0.04
CA GLU A 130 8.15 13.22 0.12
C GLU A 130 8.31 12.43 1.43
N TYR A 131 8.98 11.27 1.37
CA TYR A 131 9.24 10.41 2.52
C TYR A 131 10.59 10.75 3.15
N ASP A 132 10.57 11.08 4.44
CA ASP A 132 11.77 11.35 5.23
C ASP A 132 12.23 10.08 5.96
N LEU A 133 13.37 9.53 5.52
CA LEU A 133 14.00 8.34 6.10
C LEU A 133 14.45 8.52 7.56
N LEU A 134 14.72 9.75 8.00
CA LEU A 134 15.22 10.01 9.35
C LEU A 134 14.09 10.03 10.38
N THR A 135 12.91 10.52 9.97
CA THR A 135 11.76 10.70 10.86
C THR A 135 10.67 9.61 10.67
N ASP A 136 10.76 8.85 9.58
CA ASP A 136 9.67 8.05 8.99
C ASP A 136 8.37 8.86 8.88
N SER A 137 8.46 10.08 8.37
CA SER A 137 7.30 10.94 8.15
C SER A 137 7.13 11.24 6.66
N MET A 138 5.89 11.57 6.29
CA MET A 138 5.55 12.02 4.94
C MET A 138 5.13 13.47 4.98
N ILE A 139 5.74 14.29 4.11
CA ILE A 139 5.36 15.69 3.94
C ILE A 139 4.78 15.85 2.56
N LYS A 140 3.57 16.44 2.46
CA LYS A 140 2.96 16.72 1.16
C LYS A 140 3.87 17.65 0.36
N ASN A 141 4.30 17.19 -0.81
CA ASN A 141 5.24 17.89 -1.68
C ASN A 141 4.50 18.69 -2.78
N ASN A 142 3.62 18.04 -3.54
CA ASN A 142 2.87 18.63 -4.66
C ASN A 142 1.59 17.83 -4.95
N ASP A 143 0.74 18.33 -5.84
CA ASP A 143 -0.33 17.54 -6.44
C ASP A 143 0.15 16.98 -7.80
N LEU A 144 0.05 15.67 -7.99
CA LEU A 144 0.32 15.01 -9.27
C LEU A 144 -0.75 15.34 -10.31
N SER A 145 -2.00 15.42 -9.86
CA SER A 145 -3.17 15.67 -10.70
C SER A 145 -4.30 16.28 -9.89
N HIS A 146 -5.07 17.17 -10.50
CA HIS A 146 -6.35 17.67 -9.96
C HIS A 146 -7.54 16.77 -10.33
N LEU A 147 -7.26 15.55 -10.81
CA LEU A 147 -8.25 14.51 -11.02
C LEU A 147 -8.14 13.46 -9.91
N PRO A 148 -9.25 12.81 -9.52
CA PRO A 148 -9.25 11.73 -8.54
C PRO A 148 -8.81 10.41 -9.19
N LEU A 149 -7.49 10.28 -9.39
CA LEU A 149 -6.88 9.09 -9.98
C LEU A 149 -6.82 7.95 -8.96
N THR A 150 -7.06 6.72 -9.43
CA THR A 150 -7.02 5.48 -8.64
C THR A 150 -5.92 4.55 -9.15
N ASP A 151 -5.19 3.91 -8.23
CA ASP A 151 -3.98 3.10 -8.50
C ASP A 151 -2.92 3.83 -9.37
N ALA A 152 -2.75 5.14 -9.16
CA ALA A 152 -1.88 5.96 -9.99
C ALA A 152 -0.42 5.51 -9.94
N THR A 153 0.09 5.06 -11.07
CA THR A 153 1.47 4.56 -11.25
C THR A 153 2.22 5.47 -12.22
N VAL A 154 3.38 5.99 -11.81
CA VAL A 154 4.20 6.85 -12.67
C VAL A 154 5.25 6.02 -13.40
N LEU A 155 5.31 6.19 -14.72
CA LEU A 155 6.24 5.50 -15.61
C LEU A 155 6.99 6.50 -16.49
N HIS A 156 8.30 6.33 -16.63
CA HIS A 156 9.09 7.05 -17.63
C HIS A 156 9.43 6.12 -18.80
N TRP A 157 9.10 6.52 -20.02
CA TRP A 157 9.34 5.73 -21.23
C TRP A 157 9.58 6.65 -22.43
N ASN A 158 10.65 6.41 -23.20
CA ASN A 158 11.04 7.20 -24.38
C ASN A 158 10.99 8.72 -24.15
N ASP A 159 11.72 9.21 -23.15
CA ASP A 159 11.80 10.63 -22.75
C ASP A 159 10.46 11.28 -22.34
N THR A 160 9.41 10.47 -22.16
CA THR A 160 8.07 10.91 -21.80
C THR A 160 7.66 10.33 -20.45
N ASN A 161 7.01 11.15 -19.62
CA ASN A 161 6.44 10.71 -18.35
C ASN A 161 4.96 10.39 -18.54
N TYR A 162 4.54 9.23 -18.07
CA TYR A 162 3.17 8.73 -18.10
C TYR A 162 2.66 8.53 -16.68
N ILE A 163 1.36 8.70 -16.50
CA ILE A 163 0.63 8.25 -15.33
C ILE A 163 -0.34 7.20 -15.83
N LEU A 164 -0.18 5.96 -15.37
CA LEU A 164 -1.09 4.85 -15.65
C LEU A 164 -2.07 4.76 -14.50
N SER A 165 -3.37 4.91 -14.78
CA SER A 165 -4.37 4.99 -13.71
C SER A 165 -5.79 4.74 -14.23
N THR A 166 -6.70 4.43 -13.31
CA THR A 166 -8.15 4.58 -13.52
C THR A 166 -8.64 5.86 -12.84
N LYS A 167 -9.92 6.22 -12.99
CA LYS A 167 -10.45 7.44 -12.36
C LYS A 167 -11.84 7.21 -11.78
N LEU A 168 -12.15 7.91 -10.69
CA LEU A 168 -13.52 7.97 -10.20
C LEU A 168 -14.45 8.64 -11.24
N PRO A 169 -15.73 8.18 -11.38
CA PRO A 169 -16.42 7.23 -10.51
C PRO A 169 -16.27 5.75 -10.92
N PHE A 170 -15.37 5.41 -11.85
CA PHE A 170 -15.17 4.04 -12.35
C PHE A 170 -13.79 3.51 -11.95
N PRO A 171 -13.54 3.27 -10.63
CA PRO A 171 -12.30 2.64 -10.20
C PRO A 171 -12.23 1.20 -10.74
N ASN A 172 -11.04 0.73 -11.11
CA ASN A 172 -10.81 -0.62 -11.64
C ASN A 172 -11.57 -0.95 -12.95
N ASP A 173 -11.89 0.08 -13.75
CA ASP A 173 -12.45 -0.15 -15.09
C ASP A 173 -11.42 -0.82 -16.02
N LYS A 174 -11.90 -1.43 -17.11
CA LYS A 174 -11.07 -2.13 -18.09
C LYS A 174 -10.24 -1.18 -18.94
N ASP A 175 -10.66 0.08 -19.02
CA ASP A 175 -10.01 1.12 -19.79
C ASP A 175 -9.04 1.92 -18.91
N LEU A 176 -7.76 1.90 -19.27
CA LEU A 176 -6.74 2.76 -18.67
C LEU A 176 -6.91 4.18 -19.22
N PHE A 177 -6.72 5.18 -18.34
CA PHE A 177 -6.63 6.59 -18.73
C PHE A 177 -5.18 7.01 -18.99
#